data_AF-A0A1Q2CQW3-F1
#
_entry.id   AF-A0A1Q2CQW3-F1
#
_cell.length_a   1.000
_cell.length_b   1.000
_cell.length_c   1.000
_cell.angle_alpha   90.00
_cell.angle_beta   90.00
_cell.angle_gamma   90.00
#
_symmetry.space_group_name_H-M   'P 1'
#
loop_
_entity.id
_entity.type
_entity.pdbx_description
1 polymer ?
#
loop_
_entity_poly.entity_id
_entity_poly.type
_entity_poly.pdbx_seq_one_letter_code
_entity_poly.pdbx_strand_id
1 'polypeptide(L)'
;MARFVTDYRLILSIVNEYRVLERVVRGETGLKELDRSRLFAMAAYKTLRPSDYDGILAGSSPLNRFQQSFDDLKVTALEVLSEAESRVRSVSSLPGQGARARLGAALSVMVDRLNGQATERSGQRAFDPSAPDDVAFWKGAVEAGVRIGAPRLTVDLRPDDLAIMAGEAGGAIAWDEARNEAKTRDLENLNEWKTWVSRATWQDMMRPPRSLYLAATDETIEGFTLSDLSEMGIDKFTAALIARGYIDSLFTIYAVRTDPGELTAKALNYLILVVEDPKGQPLFEYEFDNDDAVRRMLKAAGPEFLADERCLNVQVYDHLVALPASDSDSPFMLTSCAPSELARRFRRLYRSKGAHIPRFAKLAAPNLTSAFVEVADEAMDPEKVTAVLEATLVGASPDRVYDSNEAVTNALSKQALPI
;
A
#
# COMPACT_ATOMS: atom_id res chain seq x y z
N MET A 1 -16.86 -12.99 -29.84
CA MET A 1 -16.99 -14.34 -30.41
C MET A 1 -16.99 -14.33 -31.94
N ALA A 2 -17.94 -13.70 -32.64
CA ALA A 2 -18.02 -13.75 -34.12
C ALA A 2 -16.75 -13.32 -34.88
N ARG A 3 -15.92 -12.43 -34.30
CA ARG A 3 -14.62 -12.02 -34.87
C ARG A 3 -13.51 -13.07 -34.75
N PHE A 4 -13.65 -14.04 -33.85
CA PHE A 4 -12.61 -15.02 -33.50
C PHE A 4 -13.04 -16.46 -33.79
N VAL A 5 -14.34 -16.74 -33.85
CA VAL A 5 -14.91 -18.05 -34.13
C VAL A 5 -15.82 -17.92 -35.34
N THR A 6 -15.39 -18.50 -36.46
CA THR A 6 -16.13 -18.50 -37.73
C THR A 6 -16.66 -19.88 -38.12
N ASP A 7 -16.17 -20.95 -37.48
CA ASP A 7 -16.61 -22.33 -37.74
C ASP A 7 -17.80 -22.71 -36.82
N TYR A 8 -18.89 -23.17 -37.45
CA TYR A 8 -20.08 -23.66 -36.76
C TYR A 8 -19.81 -24.85 -35.82
N ARG A 9 -18.87 -25.74 -36.17
CA ARG A 9 -18.49 -26.89 -35.34
C ARG A 9 -17.88 -26.44 -34.02
N LEU A 10 -17.04 -25.39 -34.05
CA LEU A 10 -16.49 -24.79 -32.83
C LEU A 10 -17.59 -24.19 -31.97
N ILE A 11 -18.55 -23.49 -32.56
CA ILE A 11 -19.69 -22.92 -31.83
C ILE A 11 -20.48 -24.02 -31.11
N LEU A 12 -20.78 -25.14 -31.79
CA LEU A 12 -21.44 -26.28 -31.16
C LEU A 12 -20.62 -26.88 -30.01
N SER A 13 -19.31 -27.00 -30.17
CA SER A 13 -18.41 -27.48 -29.11
C SER A 13 -18.47 -26.58 -27.87
N ILE A 14 -18.41 -25.26 -28.07
CA ILE A 14 -18.50 -24.27 -26.98
C ILE A 14 -19.83 -24.39 -26.24
N VAL A 15 -20.95 -24.50 -26.97
CA VAL A 15 -22.28 -24.64 -26.36
C VAL A 15 -22.41 -25.93 -25.56
N ASN A 16 -21.86 -27.03 -26.06
CA ASN A 16 -21.87 -28.31 -25.34
C ASN A 16 -21.03 -28.22 -24.06
N GLU A 17 -19.84 -27.63 -24.13
CA GLU A 17 -18.98 -27.42 -22.97
C GLU A 17 -19.66 -26.50 -21.93
N TYR A 18 -20.30 -25.42 -22.37
CA TYR A 18 -21.07 -24.53 -21.49
C TYR A 18 -22.14 -25.28 -20.71
N ARG A 19 -22.92 -26.16 -21.36
CA ARG A 19 -23.96 -26.95 -20.70
C ARG A 19 -23.40 -27.91 -19.65
N VAL A 20 -22.20 -28.46 -19.89
CA VAL A 20 -21.51 -29.31 -18.93
C VAL A 20 -21.05 -28.48 -17.73
N LEU A 21 -20.33 -27.37 -17.98
CA LEU A 21 -19.84 -26.48 -16.94
C LEU A 21 -20.99 -25.88 -16.11
N GLU A 22 -22.11 -25.50 -16.73
CA GLU A 22 -23.28 -24.96 -16.03
C GLU A 22 -23.86 -25.96 -15.04
N ARG A 23 -23.93 -27.24 -15.43
CA ARG A 23 -24.40 -28.31 -14.53
C ARG A 23 -23.46 -28.56 -13.37
N VAL A 24 -22.15 -28.56 -13.62
CA VAL A 24 -21.12 -28.88 -12.61
C VAL A 24 -20.92 -27.71 -11.65
N VAL A 25 -20.68 -26.52 -12.19
CA VAL A 25 -20.29 -25.34 -11.41
C VAL A 25 -21.49 -24.68 -10.74
N ARG A 26 -22.67 -24.69 -11.36
CA ARG A 26 -23.89 -24.04 -10.86
C ARG A 26 -25.01 -25.03 -10.49
N GLY A 27 -24.68 -26.29 -10.25
CA GLY A 27 -25.61 -27.33 -9.80
C GLY A 27 -26.23 -27.06 -8.42
N GLU A 28 -26.92 -28.05 -7.84
CA GLU A 28 -27.64 -27.87 -6.57
C GLU A 28 -26.74 -27.38 -5.42
N THR A 29 -25.51 -27.90 -5.35
CA THR A 29 -24.44 -27.52 -4.41
C THR A 29 -23.39 -26.56 -4.99
N GLY A 30 -23.61 -26.05 -6.21
CA GLY A 30 -22.65 -25.22 -6.93
C GLY A 30 -22.63 -23.73 -6.54
N LEU A 31 -21.63 -23.00 -7.03
CA LEU A 31 -21.45 -21.56 -6.84
C LEU A 31 -22.45 -20.77 -7.71
N LYS A 32 -23.68 -20.63 -7.24
CA LYS A 32 -24.79 -19.97 -7.96
C LYS A 32 -24.55 -18.48 -8.25
N GLU A 33 -23.62 -17.87 -7.53
CA GLU A 33 -23.15 -16.49 -7.69
C GLU A 33 -22.34 -16.23 -8.96
N LEU A 34 -21.89 -17.27 -9.66
CA LEU A 34 -21.03 -17.10 -10.85
C LEU A 34 -21.80 -16.72 -12.10
N ASP A 35 -21.36 -15.67 -12.78
CA ASP A 35 -22.04 -15.14 -13.96
C ASP A 35 -22.07 -16.13 -15.14
N ARG A 36 -23.24 -16.24 -15.80
CA ARG A 36 -23.42 -17.15 -16.95
C ARG A 36 -22.58 -16.71 -18.15
N SER A 37 -22.38 -15.41 -18.35
CA SER A 37 -21.56 -14.90 -19.45
C SER A 37 -20.09 -15.22 -19.25
N ARG A 38 -19.60 -15.13 -18.00
CA ARG A 38 -18.24 -15.56 -17.62
C ARG A 38 -18.05 -17.07 -17.78
N LEU A 39 -19.04 -17.86 -17.35
CA LEU A 39 -19.04 -19.31 -17.57
C LEU A 39 -18.98 -19.67 -19.06
N PHE A 40 -19.76 -18.99 -19.91
CA PHE A 40 -19.71 -19.17 -21.36
C PHE A 40 -18.36 -18.77 -21.96
N ALA A 41 -17.77 -17.68 -21.47
CA ALA A 41 -16.44 -17.26 -21.88
C ALA A 41 -15.37 -18.29 -21.50
N MET A 42 -15.46 -18.91 -20.32
CA MET A 42 -14.58 -20.00 -19.91
C MET A 42 -14.78 -21.28 -20.73
N ALA A 43 -16.02 -21.61 -21.10
CA ALA A 43 -16.30 -22.70 -22.03
C ALA A 43 -15.65 -22.47 -23.40
N ALA A 44 -15.71 -21.23 -23.89
CA ALA A 44 -15.05 -20.82 -25.12
C ALA A 44 -13.52 -20.88 -24.98
N TYR A 45 -12.98 -20.37 -23.88
CA TYR A 45 -11.55 -20.43 -23.57
C TYR A 45 -11.04 -21.87 -23.57
N LYS A 46 -11.70 -22.78 -22.84
CA LYS A 46 -11.37 -24.21 -22.84
C LYS A 46 -11.36 -24.83 -24.24
N THR A 47 -12.36 -24.52 -25.05
CA THR A 47 -12.49 -25.10 -26.39
C THR A 47 -11.38 -24.60 -27.33
N LEU A 48 -11.02 -23.31 -27.24
CA LEU A 48 -9.99 -22.72 -28.11
C LEU A 48 -8.57 -22.90 -27.58
N ARG A 49 -8.40 -23.08 -26.27
CA ARG A 49 -7.10 -23.15 -25.57
C ARG A 49 -7.11 -24.31 -24.55
N PRO A 50 -7.24 -25.56 -25.01
CA PRO A 50 -7.36 -26.71 -24.12
C PRO A 50 -6.13 -26.91 -23.23
N SER A 51 -4.92 -26.79 -23.81
CA SER A 51 -3.67 -26.93 -23.04
C SER A 51 -3.52 -25.86 -21.96
N ASP A 52 -3.88 -24.62 -22.27
CA ASP A 52 -3.82 -23.52 -21.30
C ASP A 52 -4.85 -23.73 -20.19
N TYR A 53 -6.05 -24.20 -20.55
CA TYR A 53 -7.10 -24.50 -19.59
C TYR A 53 -6.71 -25.62 -18.63
N ASP A 54 -6.15 -26.72 -19.15
CA ASP A 54 -5.68 -27.84 -18.32
C ASP A 54 -4.55 -27.41 -17.38
N GLY A 55 -3.77 -26.40 -17.77
CA GLY A 55 -2.72 -25.79 -16.95
C GLY A 55 -3.23 -24.94 -15.78
N ILE A 56 -4.52 -24.58 -15.72
CA ILE A 56 -5.09 -23.68 -14.69
C ILE A 56 -4.90 -24.24 -13.28
N LEU A 57 -5.34 -25.48 -13.06
CA LEU A 57 -5.26 -26.14 -11.76
C LEU A 57 -3.83 -26.53 -11.38
N ALA A 58 -2.94 -26.62 -12.38
CA ALA A 58 -1.52 -26.87 -12.16
C ALA A 58 -0.72 -25.58 -11.92
N GLY A 59 -1.37 -24.42 -11.81
CA GLY A 59 -0.70 -23.13 -11.59
C GLY A 59 0.11 -22.62 -12.78
N SER A 60 0.01 -23.27 -13.95
CA SER A 60 0.93 -23.08 -15.07
C SER A 60 0.32 -22.39 -16.30
N SER A 61 -0.98 -22.06 -16.25
CA SER A 61 -1.63 -21.38 -17.37
C SER A 61 -1.16 -19.92 -17.54
N PRO A 62 -1.31 -19.34 -18.74
CA PRO A 62 -1.19 -17.90 -18.96
C PRO A 62 -2.05 -17.04 -18.01
N LEU A 63 -3.23 -17.53 -17.62
CA LEU A 63 -4.12 -16.82 -16.68
C LEU A 63 -3.56 -16.81 -15.25
N ASN A 64 -2.89 -17.88 -14.80
CA ASN A 64 -2.20 -17.89 -13.49
C ASN A 64 -1.07 -16.86 -13.47
N ARG A 65 -0.25 -16.79 -14.53
CA ARG A 65 0.83 -15.80 -14.66
C ARG A 65 0.29 -14.38 -14.68
N PHE A 66 -0.85 -14.16 -15.35
CA PHE A 66 -1.50 -12.86 -15.36
C PHE A 66 -2.07 -12.47 -14.00
N GLN A 67 -2.68 -13.40 -13.24
CA GLN A 67 -3.11 -13.14 -11.86
C GLN A 67 -1.95 -12.69 -10.98
N GLN A 68 -0.82 -13.41 -11.03
CA GLN A 68 0.37 -13.07 -10.27
C GLN A 68 0.90 -11.69 -10.65
N SER A 69 1.05 -11.42 -11.95
CA SER A 69 1.53 -10.13 -12.44
C SER A 69 0.60 -8.98 -12.07
N PHE A 70 -0.72 -9.23 -12.07
CA PHE A 70 -1.72 -8.26 -11.66
C PHE A 70 -1.61 -7.89 -10.18
N ASP A 71 -1.46 -8.88 -9.30
CA ASP A 71 -1.30 -8.62 -7.87
C ASP A 71 0.05 -7.93 -7.57
N ASP A 72 1.12 -8.33 -8.26
CA ASP A 72 2.44 -7.70 -8.10
C ASP A 72 2.41 -6.22 -8.55
N LEU A 73 1.74 -5.93 -9.68
CA LEU A 73 1.53 -4.56 -10.16
C LEU A 73 0.76 -3.71 -9.14
N LYS A 74 -0.31 -4.26 -8.53
CA LYS A 74 -1.07 -3.53 -7.48
C LYS A 74 -0.18 -3.19 -6.29
N VAL A 75 0.61 -4.14 -5.82
CA VAL A 75 1.51 -3.96 -4.67
C VAL A 75 2.54 -2.89 -4.98
N THR A 76 3.24 -3.00 -6.12
CA THR A 76 4.22 -2.00 -6.55
C THR A 76 3.59 -0.63 -6.71
N ALA A 77 2.42 -0.53 -7.35
CA ALA A 77 1.73 0.75 -7.49
C ALA A 77 1.38 1.39 -6.13
N LEU A 78 0.95 0.60 -5.15
CA LEU A 78 0.64 1.09 -3.79
C LEU A 78 1.89 1.51 -3.01
N GLU A 79 3.01 0.81 -3.18
CA GLU A 79 4.31 1.19 -2.60
C GLU A 79 4.75 2.56 -3.15
N VAL A 80 4.74 2.72 -4.47
CA VAL A 80 5.14 3.95 -5.15
C VAL A 80 4.23 5.13 -4.79
N LEU A 81 2.91 4.91 -4.73
CA LEU A 81 1.96 5.93 -4.31
C LEU A 81 2.18 6.36 -2.85
N SER A 82 2.58 5.42 -1.99
CA SER A 82 2.88 5.72 -0.58
C SER A 82 4.18 6.49 -0.43
N GLU A 83 5.19 6.18 -1.24
CA GLU A 83 6.42 6.96 -1.29
C GLU A 83 6.18 8.38 -1.85
N ALA A 84 5.40 8.52 -2.92
CA ALA A 84 5.02 9.83 -3.43
C ALA A 84 4.29 10.65 -2.36
N GLU A 85 3.42 10.01 -1.57
CA GLU A 85 2.73 10.65 -0.45
C GLU A 85 3.69 11.11 0.66
N SER A 86 4.67 10.30 1.10
CA SER A 86 5.67 10.78 2.08
C SER A 86 6.45 11.95 1.54
N ARG A 87 6.85 11.92 0.26
CA ARG A 87 7.57 13.03 -0.36
C ARG A 87 6.72 14.30 -0.34
N VAL A 88 5.45 14.25 -0.74
CA VAL A 88 4.55 15.41 -0.69
C VAL A 88 4.32 15.89 0.76
N ARG A 89 4.14 14.97 1.72
CA ARG A 89 3.95 15.31 3.15
C ARG A 89 5.19 15.95 3.76
N SER A 90 6.37 15.41 3.48
CA SER A 90 7.67 15.87 4.00
C SER A 90 8.15 17.19 3.39
N VAL A 91 7.53 17.68 2.30
CA VAL A 91 7.71 19.07 1.90
C VAL A 91 7.12 19.97 3.00
N SER A 92 8.00 20.47 3.87
CA SER A 92 7.78 21.62 4.74
C SER A 92 7.30 22.76 3.86
N SER A 93 6.07 23.24 4.11
CA SER A 93 5.63 24.49 3.51
C SER A 93 6.66 25.57 3.91
N LEU A 94 7.08 26.39 2.96
CA LEU A 94 7.88 27.58 3.26
C LEU A 94 6.89 28.73 3.46
N PRO A 95 7.15 29.70 4.36
CA PRO A 95 6.25 30.83 4.49
C PRO A 95 6.19 31.53 3.13
N GLY A 96 5.02 32.06 2.75
CA GLY A 96 4.90 32.85 1.51
C GLY A 96 5.94 33.98 1.51
N GLN A 97 6.35 34.49 0.33
CA GLN A 97 7.38 35.53 0.25
C GLN A 97 7.06 36.74 1.17
N GLY A 98 5.78 37.14 1.23
CA GLY A 98 5.32 38.20 2.13
C GLY A 98 5.45 37.87 3.62
N ALA A 99 5.21 36.62 4.02
CA ALA A 99 5.40 36.17 5.40
C ALA A 99 6.90 36.09 5.77
N ARG A 100 7.75 35.58 4.87
CA ARG A 100 9.22 35.57 5.05
C ARG A 100 9.78 36.98 5.17
N ALA A 101 9.32 37.93 4.36
CA ALA A 101 9.77 39.31 4.44
C ALA A 101 9.38 39.97 5.78
N ARG A 102 8.16 39.74 6.29
CA ARG A 102 7.71 40.26 7.59
C ARG A 102 8.47 39.64 8.75
N LEU A 103 8.63 38.32 8.72
CA LEU A 103 9.39 37.59 9.73
C LEU A 103 10.87 37.98 9.72
N GLY A 104 11.47 38.15 8.53
CA GLY A 104 12.83 38.64 8.37
C GLY A 104 12.99 40.05 8.91
N ALA A 105 12.05 40.95 8.61
CA ALA A 105 12.07 42.30 9.18
C ALA A 105 11.94 42.29 10.71
N ALA A 106 11.05 41.48 11.28
CA ALA A 106 10.88 41.36 12.72
C ALA A 106 12.12 40.74 13.39
N LEU A 107 12.72 39.73 12.76
CA LEU A 107 13.94 39.08 13.22
C LEU A 107 15.13 40.04 13.18
N SER A 108 15.31 40.81 12.10
CA SER A 108 16.33 41.86 12.02
C SER A 108 16.22 42.86 13.17
N VAL A 109 15.01 43.32 13.49
CA VAL A 109 14.78 44.25 14.62
C VAL A 109 15.20 43.63 15.96
N MET A 110 14.94 42.33 16.18
CA MET A 110 15.34 41.66 17.41
C MET A 110 16.84 41.42 17.48
N VAL A 111 17.46 41.00 16.38
CA VAL A 111 18.91 40.81 16.26
C VAL A 111 19.65 42.12 16.55
N ASP A 112 19.19 43.23 15.96
CA ASP A 112 19.76 44.57 16.19
C ASP A 112 19.57 45.03 17.64
N ARG A 113 18.37 44.89 18.21
CA ARG A 113 18.08 45.32 19.59
C ARG A 113 18.86 44.54 20.64
N LEU A 114 19.07 43.26 20.40
CA LEU A 114 19.81 42.37 21.31
C LEU A 114 21.32 42.44 21.07
N ASN A 115 21.77 43.12 20.01
CA ASN A 115 23.16 43.08 19.52
C ASN A 115 23.65 41.63 19.41
N GLY A 116 22.81 40.78 18.81
CA GLY A 116 22.99 39.33 18.73
C GLY A 116 23.16 38.85 17.29
N GLN A 117 23.13 37.54 17.12
CA GLN A 117 23.09 36.87 15.82
C GLN A 117 22.00 35.80 15.85
N ALA A 118 21.14 35.80 14.84
CA ALA A 118 20.14 34.77 14.67
C ALA A 118 20.70 33.61 13.84
N THR A 119 20.48 32.39 14.30
CA THR A 119 20.79 31.15 13.58
C THR A 119 19.57 30.25 13.64
N GLU A 120 19.36 29.42 12.61
CA GLU A 120 18.43 28.30 12.75
C GLU A 120 18.87 27.42 13.92
N ARG A 121 17.92 26.83 14.65
CA ARG A 121 18.25 26.08 15.87
C ARG A 121 18.97 24.75 15.58
N SER A 122 18.85 24.23 14.36
CA SER A 122 19.68 23.15 13.80
C SER A 122 21.14 23.55 13.61
N GLY A 123 21.46 24.86 13.62
CA GLY A 123 22.81 25.40 13.60
C GLY A 123 23.48 25.46 12.23
N GLN A 124 22.79 25.14 11.12
CA GLN A 124 23.44 25.04 9.80
C GLN A 124 23.49 26.38 9.06
N ARG A 125 22.67 27.36 9.43
CA ARG A 125 22.58 28.65 8.73
C ARG A 125 22.38 29.85 9.67
N ALA A 126 23.16 30.89 9.46
CA ALA A 126 22.95 32.18 10.09
C ALA A 126 21.95 33.01 9.28
N PHE A 127 21.12 33.78 9.98
CA PHE A 127 20.25 34.76 9.38
C PHE A 127 21.08 35.93 8.84
N ASP A 128 20.84 36.32 7.59
CA ASP A 128 21.42 37.50 6.97
C ASP A 128 20.36 38.62 6.92
N PRO A 129 20.52 39.70 7.70
CA PRO A 129 19.60 40.84 7.69
C PRO A 129 19.48 41.54 6.32
N SER A 130 20.45 41.36 5.42
CA SER A 130 20.42 41.91 4.06
C SER A 130 19.60 41.07 3.07
N ALA A 131 19.31 39.81 3.42
CA ALA A 131 18.48 38.88 2.66
C ALA A 131 17.34 38.31 3.54
N PRO A 132 16.40 39.16 4.00
CA PRO A 132 15.39 38.78 4.99
C PRO A 132 14.40 37.72 4.51
N ASP A 133 14.32 37.46 3.20
CA ASP A 133 13.44 36.45 2.59
C ASP A 133 14.16 35.16 2.16
N ASP A 134 15.42 34.95 2.57
CA ASP A 134 16.22 33.77 2.22
C ASP A 134 15.47 32.45 2.46
N VAL A 135 15.10 31.82 1.36
CA VAL A 135 14.38 30.53 1.31
C VAL A 135 15.09 29.48 2.15
N ALA A 136 16.41 29.44 2.09
CA ALA A 136 17.18 28.36 2.64
C ALA A 136 17.36 28.49 4.16
N PHE A 137 17.47 29.72 4.68
CA PHE A 137 17.36 30.00 6.11
C PHE A 137 15.96 29.66 6.64
N TRP A 138 14.90 30.11 5.95
CA TRP A 138 13.53 29.89 6.42
C TRP A 138 13.12 28.42 6.39
N LYS A 139 13.72 27.59 5.54
CA LYS A 139 13.52 26.13 5.56
C LYS A 139 13.92 25.51 6.91
N GLY A 140 15.15 25.77 7.36
CA GLY A 140 15.63 25.25 8.65
C GLY A 140 14.98 25.92 9.86
N ALA A 141 14.68 27.23 9.76
CA ALA A 141 13.97 27.97 10.80
C ALA A 141 12.54 27.44 11.05
N VAL A 142 11.85 26.96 10.03
CA VAL A 142 10.50 26.38 10.15
C VAL A 142 10.53 25.01 10.81
N GLU A 143 11.56 24.21 10.53
CA GLU A 143 11.69 22.85 11.07
C GLU A 143 12.20 22.84 12.52
N ALA A 144 13.18 23.71 12.82
CA ALA A 144 13.89 23.69 14.09
C ALA A 144 13.61 24.91 14.98
N GLY A 145 13.02 25.98 14.48
CA GLY A 145 12.96 27.29 15.15
C GLY A 145 14.23 28.12 14.95
N VAL A 146 14.24 29.31 15.54
CA VAL A 146 15.37 30.27 15.44
C VAL A 146 15.95 30.52 16.82
N ARG A 147 17.28 30.50 16.93
CA ARG A 147 18.01 30.91 18.12
C ARG A 147 18.69 32.25 17.88
N ILE A 148 18.46 33.21 18.77
CA ILE A 148 19.17 34.49 18.78
C ILE A 148 20.18 34.44 19.93
N GLY A 149 21.46 34.37 19.59
CA GLY A 149 22.56 34.46 20.56
C GLY A 149 23.01 35.90 20.73
N ALA A 150 22.94 36.45 21.94
CA ALA A 150 23.45 37.77 22.31
C ALA A 150 24.44 37.67 23.49
N PRO A 151 25.31 38.69 23.73
CA PRO A 151 26.40 38.60 24.72
C PRO A 151 25.98 38.27 26.16
N ARG A 152 24.70 38.46 26.51
CA ARG A 152 24.17 38.23 27.87
C ARG A 152 22.85 37.46 27.89
N LEU A 153 22.34 37.03 26.74
CA LEU A 153 21.02 36.42 26.62
C LEU A 153 20.96 35.52 25.38
N THR A 154 20.31 34.37 25.52
CA THR A 154 19.91 33.53 24.39
C THR A 154 18.39 33.49 24.32
N VAL A 155 17.82 33.78 23.16
CA VAL A 155 16.38 33.72 22.92
C VAL A 155 16.11 32.60 21.91
N ASP A 156 15.33 31.61 22.31
CA ASP A 156 14.90 30.51 21.44
C ASP A 156 13.45 30.76 21.01
N LEU A 157 13.26 31.03 19.72
CA LEU A 157 11.95 31.15 19.08
C LEU A 157 11.56 29.78 18.51
N ARG A 158 10.49 29.21 19.05
CA ARG A 158 9.91 27.98 18.52
C ARG A 158 9.11 28.29 17.24
N PRO A 159 8.80 27.27 16.42
CA PRO A 159 7.92 27.46 15.26
C PRO A 159 6.62 28.19 15.58
N ASP A 160 6.02 27.94 16.75
CA ASP A 160 4.79 28.62 17.21
C ASP A 160 5.01 30.12 17.49
N ASP A 161 6.19 30.49 18.01
CA ASP A 161 6.54 31.91 18.26
C ASP A 161 6.72 32.65 16.93
N LEU A 162 7.29 31.98 15.93
CA LEU A 162 7.40 32.50 14.56
C LEU A 162 6.01 32.70 13.93
N ALA A 163 5.05 31.81 14.21
CA ALA A 163 3.67 31.96 13.75
C ALA A 163 2.98 33.19 14.35
N ILE A 164 3.16 33.42 15.65
CA ILE A 164 2.64 34.62 16.33
C ILE A 164 3.28 35.90 15.76
N MET A 165 4.60 35.87 15.53
CA MET A 165 5.34 36.99 14.95
C MET A 165 4.94 37.33 13.52
N ALA A 166 4.45 36.36 12.74
CA ALA A 166 3.93 36.58 11.40
C ALA A 166 2.60 37.37 11.39
N GLY A 167 1.97 37.55 12.55
CA GLY A 167 0.70 38.28 12.70
C GLY A 167 -0.54 37.41 12.54
N GLU A 168 -0.42 36.10 12.69
CA GLU A 168 -1.52 35.17 12.47
C GLU A 168 -2.11 34.69 13.79
N ALA A 169 -3.32 35.17 14.06
CA ALA A 169 -4.12 34.76 15.20
C ALA A 169 -4.58 33.30 15.01
N GLY A 170 -3.79 32.34 15.48
CA GLY A 170 -4.16 30.93 15.41
C GLY A 170 -3.02 29.91 15.40
N GLY A 171 -1.75 30.33 15.37
CA GLY A 171 -0.60 29.41 15.49
C GLY A 171 -0.23 28.66 14.19
N ALA A 172 -0.94 28.89 13.09
CA ALA A 172 -0.50 28.48 11.76
C ALA A 172 0.01 29.70 11.02
N ILE A 173 1.23 29.65 10.48
CA ILE A 173 1.71 30.61 9.48
C ILE A 173 0.88 30.37 8.20
N ALA A 174 0.45 31.40 7.49
CA ALA A 174 -0.11 31.34 6.14
C ALA A 174 1.06 31.06 5.20
N TRP A 175 1.47 29.80 5.28
CA TRP A 175 2.03 29.05 4.19
C TRP A 175 1.27 29.43 2.92
N ASP A 176 1.98 29.85 1.89
CA ASP A 176 1.45 30.25 0.58
C ASP A 176 0.19 29.44 0.23
N GLU A 177 -0.99 30.07 0.30
CA GLU A 177 -2.29 29.40 0.17
C GLU A 177 -2.33 28.59 -1.13
N ALA A 178 -1.75 29.13 -2.21
CA ALA A 178 -1.66 28.46 -3.50
C ALA A 178 -0.78 27.19 -3.45
N ARG A 179 0.28 27.18 -2.65
CA ARG A 179 1.17 26.02 -2.46
C ARG A 179 0.55 24.97 -1.53
N ASN A 180 -0.17 25.41 -0.50
CA ASN A 180 -0.94 24.52 0.37
C ASN A 180 -2.10 23.87 -0.39
N GLU A 181 -2.84 24.64 -1.19
CA GLU A 181 -3.87 24.11 -2.08
C GLU A 181 -3.29 23.12 -3.09
N ALA A 182 -2.11 23.38 -3.64
CA ALA A 182 -1.42 22.44 -4.52
C ALA A 182 -1.04 21.15 -3.77
N LYS A 183 -0.46 21.26 -2.58
CA LYS A 183 -0.14 20.10 -1.72
C LYS A 183 -1.39 19.29 -1.37
N THR A 184 -2.47 19.94 -0.97
CA THR A 184 -3.75 19.29 -0.66
C THR A 184 -4.31 18.58 -1.89
N ARG A 185 -4.32 19.24 -3.06
CA ARG A 185 -4.74 18.62 -4.32
C ARG A 185 -3.88 17.41 -4.68
N ASP A 186 -2.56 17.49 -4.49
CA ASP A 186 -1.66 16.36 -4.76
C ASP A 186 -1.95 15.19 -3.82
N LEU A 187 -2.19 15.43 -2.53
CA LEU A 187 -2.57 14.39 -1.57
C LEU A 187 -3.94 13.78 -1.87
N GLU A 188 -4.93 14.59 -2.25
CA GLU A 188 -6.24 14.12 -2.69
C GLU A 188 -6.12 13.22 -3.93
N ASN A 189 -5.36 13.66 -4.94
CA ASN A 189 -5.08 12.89 -6.14
C ASN A 189 -4.41 11.55 -5.80
N LEU A 190 -3.38 11.55 -4.95
CA LEU A 190 -2.70 10.33 -4.51
C LEU A 190 -3.66 9.37 -3.79
N ASN A 191 -4.54 9.88 -2.93
CA ASN A 191 -5.53 9.07 -2.23
C ASN A 191 -6.60 8.49 -3.17
N GLU A 192 -7.05 9.26 -4.16
CA GLU A 192 -7.94 8.76 -5.21
C GLU A 192 -7.29 7.61 -5.98
N TRP A 193 -6.01 7.73 -6.31
CA TRP A 193 -5.25 6.70 -6.99
C TRP A 193 -5.06 5.45 -6.14
N LYS A 194 -4.70 5.58 -4.86
CA LYS A 194 -4.64 4.43 -3.93
C LYS A 194 -5.99 3.70 -3.83
N THR A 195 -7.07 4.47 -3.75
CA THR A 195 -8.44 3.92 -3.73
C THR A 195 -8.79 3.21 -5.03
N TRP A 196 -8.37 3.76 -6.16
CA TRP A 196 -8.58 3.13 -7.46
C TRP A 196 -7.74 1.85 -7.63
N VAL A 197 -6.44 1.90 -7.37
CA VAL A 197 -5.52 0.74 -7.50
C VAL A 197 -5.99 -0.41 -6.62
N SER A 198 -6.34 -0.12 -5.36
CA SER A 198 -6.81 -1.16 -4.43
C SER A 198 -8.07 -1.88 -4.93
N ARG A 199 -8.97 -1.17 -5.61
CA ARG A 199 -10.24 -1.71 -6.13
C ARG A 199 -10.20 -2.14 -7.61
N ALA A 200 -9.08 -1.92 -8.28
CA ALA A 200 -8.96 -2.21 -9.70
C ALA A 200 -9.22 -3.70 -9.96
N THR A 201 -9.91 -3.98 -11.05
CA THR A 201 -10.09 -5.33 -11.59
C THR A 201 -9.14 -5.57 -12.76
N TRP A 202 -9.03 -6.82 -13.22
CA TRP A 202 -8.34 -7.15 -14.46
C TRP A 202 -8.83 -6.33 -15.65
N GLN A 203 -10.14 -6.05 -15.71
CA GLN A 203 -10.72 -5.22 -16.77
C GLN A 203 -10.24 -3.78 -16.68
N ASP A 204 -10.12 -3.21 -15.48
CA ASP A 204 -9.71 -1.82 -15.29
C ASP A 204 -8.25 -1.62 -15.70
N MET A 205 -7.36 -2.54 -15.34
CA MET A 205 -5.94 -2.51 -15.71
C MET A 205 -5.69 -2.80 -17.20
N MET A 206 -6.68 -3.30 -17.93
CA MET A 206 -6.62 -3.62 -19.36
C MET A 206 -7.15 -2.51 -20.28
N ARG A 207 -7.72 -1.44 -19.72
CA ARG A 207 -8.25 -0.30 -20.49
C ARG A 207 -7.16 0.77 -20.66
N PRO A 208 -6.84 1.23 -21.88
CA PRO A 208 -5.89 2.33 -22.07
C PRO A 208 -6.54 3.71 -21.84
N PRO A 209 -5.86 4.68 -21.19
CA PRO A 209 -5.16 4.55 -19.93
C PRO A 209 -5.72 5.53 -18.88
N ARG A 210 -5.71 5.07 -17.63
CA ARG A 210 -5.32 5.91 -16.51
C ARG A 210 -3.83 5.59 -16.32
N SER A 211 -2.94 6.37 -16.94
CA SER A 211 -1.52 6.37 -16.57
C SER A 211 -1.32 7.49 -15.55
N LEU A 212 -0.58 7.19 -14.48
CA LEU A 212 -0.25 8.19 -13.48
C LEU A 212 1.25 8.44 -13.50
N TYR A 213 1.63 9.62 -13.96
CA TYR A 213 2.98 10.13 -13.72
C TYR A 213 3.05 10.77 -12.34
N LEU A 214 4.00 10.31 -11.52
CA LEU A 214 4.26 10.78 -10.18
C LEU A 214 5.52 11.63 -10.18
N ALA A 215 5.35 12.94 -10.31
CA ALA A 215 6.47 13.89 -10.32
C ALA A 215 7.35 13.81 -9.04
N ALA A 216 6.77 13.38 -7.92
CA ALA A 216 7.48 13.23 -6.66
C ALA A 216 8.53 12.11 -6.70
N THR A 217 8.29 11.03 -7.45
CA THR A 217 9.17 9.85 -7.55
C THR A 217 9.81 9.69 -8.93
N ASP A 218 9.36 10.48 -9.93
CA ASP A 218 9.68 10.32 -11.35
C ASP A 218 9.26 8.94 -11.92
N GLU A 219 8.18 8.38 -11.37
CA GLU A 219 7.67 7.08 -11.77
C GLU A 219 6.33 7.18 -12.50
N THR A 220 6.06 6.21 -13.38
CA THR A 220 4.77 6.10 -14.06
C THR A 220 4.13 4.77 -13.72
N ILE A 221 2.89 4.82 -13.21
CA ILE A 221 2.06 3.63 -13.01
C ILE A 221 1.23 3.44 -14.27
N GLU A 222 1.44 2.32 -14.95
CA GLU A 222 0.71 1.92 -16.16
C GLU A 222 0.01 0.57 -15.96
N GLY A 223 -1.11 0.39 -16.67
CA GLY A 223 -1.78 -0.90 -16.76
C GLY A 223 -1.12 -1.83 -17.77
N PHE A 224 -1.75 -2.97 -18.03
CA PHE A 224 -1.23 -3.97 -18.95
C PHE A 224 -1.44 -3.58 -20.42
N THR A 225 -0.38 -3.69 -21.20
CA THR A 225 -0.42 -3.58 -22.65
C THR A 225 -0.69 -4.93 -23.30
N LEU A 226 -1.06 -4.91 -24.59
CA LEU A 226 -1.15 -6.14 -25.37
C LEU A 226 0.21 -6.85 -25.55
N SER A 227 1.33 -6.12 -25.39
CA SER A 227 2.67 -6.71 -25.46
C SER A 227 2.92 -7.57 -24.23
N ASP A 228 2.67 -7.02 -23.04
CA ASP A 228 2.88 -7.71 -21.75
C ASP A 228 2.08 -9.03 -21.70
N LEU A 229 0.83 -8.98 -22.15
CA LEU A 229 -0.02 -10.16 -22.27
C LEU A 229 0.57 -11.20 -23.23
N SER A 230 1.08 -10.76 -24.38
CA SER A 230 1.67 -11.67 -25.36
C SER A 230 2.91 -12.37 -24.80
N GLU A 231 3.72 -11.68 -24.00
CA GLU A 231 4.88 -12.26 -23.29
C GLU A 231 4.45 -13.30 -22.25
N MET A 232 3.31 -13.09 -21.61
CA MET A 232 2.68 -14.07 -20.72
C MET A 232 1.97 -15.22 -21.47
N GLY A 233 2.00 -15.24 -22.80
CA GLY A 233 1.33 -16.24 -23.63
C GLY A 233 -0.18 -16.03 -23.78
N ILE A 234 -0.70 -14.86 -23.41
CA ILE A 234 -2.10 -14.48 -23.60
C ILE A 234 -2.29 -13.95 -25.02
N ASP A 235 -3.15 -14.62 -25.78
CA ASP A 235 -3.45 -14.24 -27.15
C ASP A 235 -4.52 -13.13 -27.27
N LYS A 236 -4.74 -12.64 -28.49
CA LYS A 236 -5.72 -11.57 -28.76
C LYS A 236 -7.16 -11.94 -28.39
N PHE A 237 -7.52 -13.22 -28.44
CA PHE A 237 -8.86 -13.68 -28.07
C PHE A 237 -9.04 -13.60 -26.54
N THR A 238 -8.10 -14.14 -25.78
CA THR A 238 -8.11 -14.16 -24.32
C THR A 238 -7.98 -12.74 -23.77
N ALA A 239 -7.05 -11.93 -24.30
CA ALA A 239 -6.94 -10.51 -23.97
C ALA A 239 -8.26 -9.75 -24.20
N ALA A 240 -8.99 -10.07 -25.28
CA ALA A 240 -10.29 -9.47 -25.57
C ALA A 240 -11.42 -9.89 -24.61
N LEU A 241 -11.31 -11.06 -23.98
CA LEU A 241 -12.23 -11.51 -22.93
C LEU A 241 -11.91 -10.84 -21.59
N ILE A 242 -10.62 -10.74 -21.24
CA ILE A 242 -10.16 -10.05 -20.03
C ILE A 242 -10.54 -8.57 -20.09
N ALA A 243 -10.21 -7.87 -21.17
CA ALA A 243 -10.54 -6.44 -21.34
C ALA A 243 -12.06 -6.14 -21.30
N ARG A 244 -12.90 -7.15 -21.55
CA ARG A 244 -14.36 -7.04 -21.46
C ARG A 244 -14.93 -7.51 -20.11
N GLY A 245 -14.10 -8.03 -19.21
CA GLY A 245 -14.54 -8.52 -17.89
C GLY A 245 -15.25 -9.89 -17.95
N TYR A 246 -15.09 -10.63 -19.05
CA TYR A 246 -15.66 -11.97 -19.21
C TYR A 246 -14.77 -13.07 -18.63
N ILE A 247 -13.46 -12.84 -18.55
CA ILE A 247 -12.53 -13.62 -17.73
C ILE A 247 -11.99 -12.67 -16.66
N ASP A 248 -12.07 -13.10 -15.41
CA ASP A 248 -11.70 -12.35 -14.21
C ASP A 248 -10.82 -13.20 -13.28
N SER A 249 -10.46 -12.65 -12.11
CA SER A 249 -9.62 -13.30 -11.11
C SER A 249 -10.20 -14.59 -10.53
N LEU A 250 -11.48 -14.87 -10.80
CA LEU A 250 -12.17 -16.10 -10.42
C LEU A 250 -12.03 -17.21 -11.46
N PHE A 251 -11.20 -17.05 -12.50
CA PHE A 251 -11.06 -18.02 -13.59
C PHE A 251 -10.80 -19.48 -13.12
N THR A 252 -10.17 -19.69 -11.97
CA THR A 252 -9.82 -21.05 -11.49
C THR A 252 -11.04 -21.88 -11.11
N ILE A 253 -12.07 -21.28 -10.52
CA ILE A 253 -13.25 -22.02 -10.04
C ILE A 253 -14.04 -22.64 -11.19
N TYR A 254 -13.90 -22.09 -12.39
CA TYR A 254 -14.52 -22.65 -13.58
C TYR A 254 -13.79 -23.91 -14.08
N ALA A 255 -12.51 -24.08 -13.71
CA ALA A 255 -11.73 -25.27 -14.01
C ALA A 255 -11.95 -26.41 -13.00
N VAL A 256 -12.42 -26.08 -11.79
CA VAL A 256 -12.68 -27.04 -10.71
C VAL A 256 -13.95 -27.85 -11.00
N ARG A 257 -13.90 -29.16 -10.71
CA ARG A 257 -15.05 -30.08 -10.82
C ARG A 257 -15.55 -30.60 -9.48
N THR A 258 -14.96 -30.12 -8.39
CA THR A 258 -15.24 -30.55 -7.02
C THR A 258 -16.31 -29.67 -6.37
N ASP A 259 -17.09 -30.26 -5.46
CA ASP A 259 -18.06 -29.52 -4.65
C ASP A 259 -17.34 -28.47 -3.78
N PRO A 260 -17.70 -27.18 -3.86
CA PRO A 260 -17.10 -26.12 -3.05
C PRO A 260 -17.39 -26.26 -1.54
N GLY A 261 -18.36 -27.09 -1.15
CA GLY A 261 -18.77 -27.25 0.24
C GLY A 261 -19.32 -25.94 0.82
N GLU A 262 -18.77 -25.50 1.96
CA GLU A 262 -19.17 -24.26 2.64
C GLU A 262 -18.33 -23.03 2.23
N LEU A 263 -17.39 -23.19 1.30
CA LEU A 263 -16.50 -22.12 0.87
C LEU A 263 -17.20 -21.16 -0.11
N THR A 264 -16.92 -19.86 0.03
CA THR A 264 -17.33 -18.88 -0.99
C THR A 264 -16.46 -19.02 -2.25
N ALA A 265 -16.91 -18.50 -3.39
CA ALA A 265 -16.12 -18.55 -4.63
C ALA A 265 -14.70 -17.98 -4.45
N LYS A 266 -14.57 -16.87 -3.72
CA LYS A 266 -13.27 -16.25 -3.47
C LYS A 266 -12.38 -17.06 -2.54
N ALA A 267 -12.95 -17.63 -1.48
CA ALA A 267 -12.21 -18.50 -0.57
C ALA A 267 -11.66 -19.74 -1.28
N LEU A 268 -12.48 -20.39 -2.12
CA LEU A 268 -12.05 -21.53 -2.93
C LEU A 268 -10.98 -21.12 -3.95
N ASN A 269 -11.17 -20.00 -4.64
CA ASN A 269 -10.21 -19.49 -5.61
C ASN A 269 -8.84 -19.21 -4.96
N TYR A 270 -8.82 -18.65 -3.75
CA TYR A 270 -7.58 -18.44 -2.99
C TYR A 270 -6.89 -19.76 -2.62
N LEU A 271 -7.65 -20.76 -2.15
CA LEU A 271 -7.10 -22.09 -1.86
C LEU A 271 -6.38 -22.67 -3.08
N ILE A 272 -7.01 -22.62 -4.25
CA ILE A 272 -6.43 -23.18 -5.48
C ILE A 272 -5.18 -22.40 -5.91
N LEU A 273 -5.25 -21.07 -5.91
CA LEU A 273 -4.18 -20.22 -6.41
C LEU A 273 -2.94 -20.19 -5.50
N VAL A 274 -3.14 -20.36 -4.20
CA VAL A 274 -2.11 -20.08 -3.19
C VAL A 274 -1.76 -21.32 -2.39
N VAL A 275 -2.76 -22.03 -1.87
CA VAL A 275 -2.54 -23.13 -0.94
C VAL A 275 -2.20 -24.43 -1.67
N GLU A 276 -3.01 -24.78 -2.67
CA GLU A 276 -2.88 -26.01 -3.45
C GLU A 276 -1.79 -25.92 -4.52
N ASP A 277 -1.50 -24.72 -5.05
CA ASP A 277 -0.42 -24.52 -6.01
C ASP A 277 0.95 -24.61 -5.30
N PRO A 278 1.80 -25.61 -5.64
CA PRO A 278 3.15 -25.73 -5.08
C PRO A 278 4.07 -24.56 -5.46
N LYS A 279 3.73 -23.82 -6.51
CA LYS A 279 4.42 -22.61 -6.97
C LYS A 279 3.64 -21.35 -6.63
N GLY A 280 2.59 -21.47 -5.81
CA GLY A 280 1.78 -20.37 -5.35
C GLY A 280 2.66 -19.31 -4.69
N GLN A 281 2.37 -18.05 -4.98
CA GLN A 281 2.96 -16.91 -4.30
C GLN A 281 1.90 -16.24 -3.44
N PRO A 282 2.29 -15.51 -2.38
CA PRO A 282 1.32 -14.75 -1.60
C PRO A 282 0.62 -13.73 -2.48
N LEU A 283 -0.72 -13.73 -2.41
CA LEU A 283 -1.53 -12.68 -3.02
C LEU A 283 -1.86 -11.65 -1.93
N PHE A 284 -0.94 -10.72 -1.70
CA PHE A 284 -1.01 -9.81 -0.55
C PHE A 284 -2.34 -9.04 -0.46
N GLU A 285 -2.89 -8.67 -1.62
CA GLU A 285 -4.07 -7.82 -1.78
C GLU A 285 -5.35 -8.59 -2.17
N TYR A 286 -5.33 -9.93 -2.14
CA TYR A 286 -6.52 -10.71 -2.47
C TYR A 286 -7.65 -10.44 -1.45
N GLU A 287 -8.83 -10.08 -1.96
CA GLU A 287 -9.97 -9.70 -1.12
C GLU A 287 -10.99 -10.84 -1.04
N PHE A 288 -11.25 -11.32 0.17
CA PHE A 288 -12.36 -12.20 0.52
C PHE A 288 -13.67 -11.43 0.66
N ASP A 289 -14.79 -12.16 0.72
CA ASP A 289 -16.12 -11.56 0.83
C ASP A 289 -16.40 -11.00 2.24
N ASN A 290 -15.88 -11.68 3.26
CA ASN A 290 -16.00 -11.32 4.67
C ASN A 290 -15.02 -12.16 5.53
N ASP A 291 -14.96 -11.83 6.81
CA ASP A 291 -14.13 -12.51 7.81
C ASP A 291 -14.44 -14.01 7.96
N ASP A 292 -15.70 -14.40 7.84
CA ASP A 292 -16.11 -15.81 7.93
C ASP A 292 -15.62 -16.63 6.73
N ALA A 293 -15.51 -16.03 5.54
CA ALA A 293 -14.87 -16.65 4.38
C ALA A 293 -13.37 -16.89 4.62
N VAL A 294 -12.67 -15.95 5.26
CA VAL A 294 -11.25 -16.11 5.68
C VAL A 294 -11.13 -17.27 6.66
N ARG A 295 -11.99 -17.31 7.69
CA ARG A 295 -11.99 -18.39 8.69
C ARG A 295 -12.22 -19.77 8.07
N ARG A 296 -13.17 -19.89 7.14
CA ARG A 296 -13.43 -21.16 6.43
C ARG A 296 -12.26 -21.55 5.53
N MET A 297 -11.64 -20.59 4.84
CA MET A 297 -10.44 -20.82 4.04
C MET A 297 -9.29 -21.35 4.92
N LEU A 298 -9.00 -20.70 6.05
CA LEU A 298 -7.94 -21.15 6.97
C LEU A 298 -8.20 -22.54 7.53
N LYS A 299 -9.46 -22.87 7.83
CA LYS A 299 -9.84 -24.22 8.28
C LYS A 299 -9.58 -25.28 7.18
N ALA A 300 -9.82 -24.93 5.92
CA ALA A 300 -9.57 -25.82 4.79
C ALA A 300 -8.06 -25.94 4.46
N ALA A 301 -7.30 -24.84 4.60
CA ALA A 301 -5.87 -24.79 4.31
C ALA A 301 -5.00 -25.52 5.34
N GLY A 302 -5.48 -25.69 6.57
CA GLY A 302 -4.74 -26.33 7.66
C GLY A 302 -3.78 -25.39 8.41
N PRO A 303 -3.36 -25.75 9.63
CA PRO A 303 -2.50 -24.90 10.47
C PRO A 303 -1.08 -24.69 9.89
N GLU A 304 -0.58 -25.65 9.13
CA GLU A 304 0.73 -25.59 8.46
C GLU A 304 0.86 -24.43 7.48
N PHE A 305 -0.26 -24.00 6.89
CA PHE A 305 -0.29 -22.86 5.97
C PHE A 305 0.21 -21.57 6.63
N LEU A 306 0.00 -21.39 7.93
CA LEU A 306 0.42 -20.19 8.66
C LEU A 306 1.94 -20.07 8.80
N ALA A 307 2.67 -21.17 8.66
CA ALA A 307 4.13 -21.19 8.70
C ALA A 307 4.78 -20.94 7.33
N ASP A 308 3.97 -20.74 6.29
CA ASP A 308 4.41 -20.58 4.91
C ASP A 308 4.22 -19.12 4.46
N GLU A 309 5.20 -18.55 3.74
CA GLU A 309 5.12 -17.17 3.21
C GLU A 309 3.93 -16.95 2.27
N ARG A 310 3.35 -18.03 1.73
CA ARG A 310 2.09 -17.98 0.95
C ARG A 310 0.90 -17.48 1.78
N CYS A 311 0.97 -17.48 3.12
CA CYS A 311 -0.10 -16.92 3.95
C CYS A 311 -0.12 -15.39 4.04
N LEU A 312 0.91 -14.70 3.51
CA LEU A 312 1.01 -13.25 3.55
C LEU A 312 -0.10 -12.59 2.72
N ASN A 313 -1.21 -12.25 3.38
CA ASN A 313 -2.36 -11.55 2.83
C ASN A 313 -2.95 -10.60 3.88
N VAL A 314 -3.32 -9.39 3.47
CA VAL A 314 -3.76 -8.34 4.42
C VAL A 314 -5.00 -8.76 5.20
N GLN A 315 -6.04 -9.31 4.56
CA GLN A 315 -7.27 -9.70 5.25
C GLN A 315 -7.08 -10.95 6.11
N VAL A 316 -6.22 -11.88 5.70
CA VAL A 316 -5.83 -13.04 6.53
C VAL A 316 -5.14 -12.55 7.80
N TYR A 317 -4.21 -11.61 7.70
CA TYR A 317 -3.52 -11.07 8.86
C TYR A 317 -4.42 -10.20 9.72
N ASP A 318 -5.33 -9.41 9.14
CA ASP A 318 -6.31 -8.65 9.93
C ASP A 318 -7.17 -9.61 10.79
N HIS A 319 -7.64 -10.71 10.21
CA HIS A 319 -8.36 -11.76 10.95
C HIS A 319 -7.51 -12.37 12.07
N LEU A 320 -6.29 -12.82 11.76
CA LEU A 320 -5.41 -13.51 12.70
C LEU A 320 -4.93 -12.59 13.82
N VAL A 321 -4.53 -11.36 13.51
CA VAL A 321 -4.08 -10.37 14.50
C VAL A 321 -5.21 -10.03 15.46
N ALA A 322 -6.46 -9.95 14.99
CA ALA A 322 -7.60 -9.67 15.85
C ALA A 322 -7.90 -10.76 16.89
N LEU A 323 -7.42 -12.00 16.69
CA LEU A 323 -7.69 -13.10 17.61
C LEU A 323 -7.03 -12.88 18.98
N PRO A 324 -7.74 -13.14 20.10
CA PRO A 324 -7.17 -12.99 21.45
C PRO A 324 -5.98 -13.90 21.74
N ALA A 325 -5.94 -15.07 21.11
CA ALA A 325 -4.89 -16.08 21.30
C ALA A 325 -3.60 -15.79 20.52
N SER A 326 -3.61 -14.79 19.64
CA SER A 326 -2.44 -14.46 18.83
C SER A 326 -1.34 -13.83 19.67
N ASP A 327 -0.16 -14.41 19.56
CA ASP A 327 1.07 -14.01 20.24
C ASP A 327 2.20 -13.79 19.23
N SER A 328 3.36 -13.34 19.71
CA SER A 328 4.53 -13.08 18.87
C SER A 328 5.12 -14.34 18.24
N ASP A 329 4.92 -15.50 18.88
CA ASP A 329 5.52 -16.77 18.51
C ASP A 329 4.61 -17.61 17.60
N SER A 330 3.41 -17.10 17.32
CA SER A 330 2.46 -17.68 16.39
C SER A 330 3.10 -17.83 15.01
N PRO A 331 2.88 -18.96 14.30
CA PRO A 331 3.54 -19.24 13.03
C PRO A 331 3.40 -18.10 12.00
N PHE A 332 2.21 -17.52 11.86
CA PHE A 332 1.98 -16.41 10.93
C PHE A 332 2.78 -15.15 11.29
N MET A 333 2.99 -14.87 12.58
CA MET A 333 3.81 -13.74 13.00
C MET A 333 5.28 -13.98 12.65
N LEU A 334 5.79 -15.18 12.94
CA LEU A 334 7.16 -15.58 12.56
C LEU A 334 7.37 -15.48 11.04
N THR A 335 6.41 -15.95 10.25
CA THR A 335 6.41 -15.84 8.78
C THR A 335 6.51 -14.38 8.33
N SER A 336 5.72 -13.47 8.93
CA SER A 336 5.78 -12.04 8.58
C SER A 336 7.06 -11.32 9.04
N CYS A 337 7.76 -11.87 10.02
CA CYS A 337 9.03 -11.35 10.54
C CYS A 337 10.26 -12.00 9.88
N ALA A 338 10.07 -12.92 8.95
CA ALA A 338 11.16 -13.57 8.23
C ALA A 338 12.05 -12.52 7.50
N PRO A 339 13.37 -12.76 7.40
CA PRO A 339 14.29 -11.89 6.66
C PRO A 339 14.18 -12.09 5.14
N SER A 340 12.97 -12.25 4.61
CA SER A 340 12.71 -12.41 3.18
C SER A 340 12.18 -11.13 2.54
N GLU A 341 12.34 -11.03 1.22
CA GLU A 341 11.80 -9.89 0.47
C GLU A 341 10.27 -9.87 0.50
N LEU A 342 9.62 -11.04 0.43
CA LEU A 342 8.17 -11.15 0.48
C LEU A 342 7.62 -10.68 1.82
N ALA A 343 8.22 -11.12 2.93
CA ALA A 343 7.84 -10.66 4.26
C ALA A 343 8.06 -9.14 4.41
N ARG A 344 9.17 -8.60 3.88
CA ARG A 344 9.42 -7.15 3.91
C ARG A 344 8.38 -6.36 3.11
N ARG A 345 8.11 -6.74 1.86
CA ARG A 345 7.07 -6.12 1.02
C ARG A 345 5.70 -6.19 1.69
N PHE A 346 5.35 -7.36 2.25
CA PHE A 346 4.11 -7.52 3.01
C PHE A 346 4.02 -6.56 4.19
N ARG A 347 5.07 -6.43 5.01
CA ARG A 347 5.06 -5.52 6.18
C ARG A 347 4.83 -4.06 5.77
N ARG A 348 5.47 -3.60 4.68
CA ARG A 348 5.24 -2.25 4.13
C ARG A 348 3.79 -2.07 3.72
N LEU A 349 3.26 -3.02 2.97
CA LEU A 349 1.87 -3.00 2.52
C LEU A 349 0.90 -3.03 3.71
N TYR A 350 1.09 -3.92 4.68
CA TYR A 350 0.20 -4.07 5.83
C TYR A 350 0.18 -2.81 6.70
N ARG A 351 1.30 -2.11 6.88
CA ARG A 351 1.31 -0.80 7.57
C ARG A 351 0.51 0.28 6.83
N SER A 352 0.42 0.18 5.50
CA SER A 352 -0.37 1.12 4.70
C SER A 352 -1.88 0.84 4.73
N LYS A 353 -2.29 -0.44 4.75
CA LYS A 353 -3.68 -0.86 4.50
C LYS A 353 -4.35 -1.66 5.63
N GLY A 354 -3.57 -2.30 6.50
CA GLY A 354 -4.09 -3.17 7.54
C GLY A 354 -5.05 -2.44 8.50
N ALA A 355 -6.05 -3.16 8.99
CA ALA A 355 -7.01 -2.64 9.95
C ALA A 355 -6.42 -2.60 11.37
N HIS A 356 -5.49 -3.51 11.69
CA HIS A 356 -4.95 -3.70 13.05
C HIS A 356 -3.45 -3.36 13.17
N ILE A 357 -3.00 -2.27 12.54
CA ILE A 357 -1.58 -1.90 12.45
C ILE A 357 -0.87 -1.82 13.82
N PRO A 358 -1.40 -1.13 14.85
CA PRO A 358 -0.70 -1.05 16.14
C PRO A 358 -0.56 -2.42 16.81
N ARG A 359 -1.59 -3.26 16.72
CA ARG A 359 -1.56 -4.60 17.30
C ARG A 359 -0.60 -5.51 16.56
N PHE A 360 -0.56 -5.45 15.24
CA PHE A 360 0.44 -6.15 14.43
C PHE A 360 1.86 -5.72 14.81
N ALA A 361 2.12 -4.41 14.91
CA ALA A 361 3.42 -3.89 15.29
C ALA A 361 3.86 -4.37 16.68
N LYS A 362 2.94 -4.38 17.66
CA LYS A 362 3.17 -4.97 18.98
C LYS A 362 3.56 -6.45 18.92
N LEU A 363 2.85 -7.25 18.13
CA LEU A 363 3.12 -8.69 18.01
C LEU A 363 4.41 -8.97 17.23
N ALA A 364 4.77 -8.12 16.27
CA ALA A 364 5.98 -8.27 15.45
C ALA A 364 7.25 -7.83 16.18
N ALA A 365 7.16 -6.84 17.08
CA ALA A 365 8.31 -6.22 17.75
C ALA A 365 9.29 -7.19 18.44
N PRO A 366 8.86 -8.27 19.13
CA PRO A 366 9.80 -9.24 19.69
C PRO A 366 10.68 -9.93 18.65
N ASN A 367 10.16 -10.10 17.44
CA ASN A 367 10.73 -10.92 16.39
C ASN A 367 11.38 -10.12 15.25
N LEU A 368 11.31 -8.79 15.28
CA LEU A 368 11.82 -7.91 14.22
C LEU A 368 12.79 -6.85 14.76
N THR A 369 14.08 -6.95 14.45
CA THR A 369 15.11 -5.98 14.90
C THR A 369 14.94 -4.60 14.27
N SER A 370 14.43 -4.56 13.03
CA SER A 370 14.16 -3.35 12.26
C SER A 370 12.81 -2.69 12.60
N ALA A 371 12.08 -3.17 13.62
CA ALA A 371 10.70 -2.74 13.88
C ALA A 371 10.56 -1.21 14.02
N PHE A 372 11.47 -0.55 14.73
CA PHE A 372 11.41 0.90 14.93
C PHE A 372 11.77 1.68 13.68
N VAL A 373 12.82 1.26 12.96
CA VAL A 373 13.24 1.86 11.69
C VAL A 373 12.12 1.75 10.65
N GLU A 374 11.49 0.57 10.54
CA GLU A 374 10.40 0.35 9.60
C GLU A 374 9.15 1.20 9.90
N VAL A 375 8.91 1.57 11.16
CA VAL A 375 7.80 2.46 11.54
C VAL A 375 8.17 3.94 11.35
N ALA A 376 9.43 4.31 11.60
CA ALA A 376 9.88 5.69 11.55
C ALA A 376 10.19 6.19 10.12
N ASP A 377 10.61 5.29 9.22
CA ASP A 377 10.98 5.64 7.84
C ASP A 377 9.77 5.74 6.89
N GLU A 378 8.58 5.32 7.32
CA GLU A 378 7.42 5.20 6.44
C GLU A 378 6.43 6.38 6.51
N ALA A 379 5.76 6.58 5.37
CA ALA A 379 4.78 7.61 5.04
C ALA A 379 3.46 7.53 5.83
N MET A 380 3.49 7.28 7.13
CA MET A 380 2.28 7.24 7.94
C MET A 380 1.91 8.66 8.43
N ASP A 381 0.61 8.87 8.64
CA ASP A 381 0.11 10.05 9.35
C ASP A 381 0.85 10.16 10.71
N PRO A 382 1.41 11.33 11.08
CA PRO A 382 2.11 11.51 12.35
C PRO A 382 1.39 10.94 13.57
N GLU A 383 0.06 11.06 13.64
CA GLU A 383 -0.72 10.47 14.75
C GLU A 383 -0.71 8.94 14.73
N LYS A 384 -0.76 8.34 13.54
CA LYS A 384 -0.65 6.88 13.37
C LYS A 384 0.77 6.41 13.68
N VAL A 385 1.81 7.16 13.29
CA VAL A 385 3.20 6.85 13.62
C VAL A 385 3.36 6.76 15.13
N THR A 386 2.87 7.74 15.89
CA THR A 386 2.93 7.74 17.36
C THR A 386 2.26 6.52 17.95
N ALA A 387 1.00 6.24 17.58
CA ALA A 387 0.26 5.10 18.11
C ALA A 387 0.93 3.75 17.79
N VAL A 388 1.54 3.62 16.61
CA VAL A 388 2.25 2.40 16.18
C VAL A 388 3.61 2.29 16.88
N LEU A 389 4.33 3.38 17.10
CA LEU A 389 5.57 3.39 17.88
C LEU A 389 5.33 2.99 19.33
N GLU A 390 4.27 3.50 19.98
CA GLU A 390 3.89 3.08 21.34
C GLU A 390 3.60 1.59 21.40
N ALA A 391 2.82 1.08 20.46
CA ALA A 391 2.50 -0.33 20.41
C ALA A 391 3.75 -1.21 20.17
N THR A 392 4.67 -0.74 19.31
CA THR A 392 5.97 -1.38 19.08
C THR A 392 6.81 -1.39 20.35
N LEU A 393 6.89 -0.28 21.10
CA LEU A 393 7.59 -0.19 22.39
C LEU A 393 7.02 -1.17 23.42
N VAL A 394 5.70 -1.26 23.53
CA VAL A 394 5.02 -2.19 24.44
C VAL A 394 5.30 -3.65 24.08
N GLY A 395 5.50 -3.94 22.79
CA GLY A 395 5.85 -5.27 22.31
C GLY A 395 7.34 -5.57 22.31
N ALA A 396 8.22 -4.58 22.51
CA ALA A 396 9.65 -4.77 22.37
C ALA A 396 10.20 -5.73 23.45
N SER A 397 11.10 -6.62 23.04
CA SER A 397 11.78 -7.53 23.95
C SER A 397 13.01 -6.83 24.56
N PRO A 398 13.15 -6.77 25.90
CA PRO A 398 14.29 -6.14 26.55
C PRO A 398 15.62 -6.86 26.25
N ASP A 399 15.57 -8.11 25.83
CA ASP A 399 16.73 -8.95 25.55
C ASP A 399 17.24 -8.81 24.10
N ARG A 400 16.61 -7.96 23.27
CA ARG A 400 16.95 -7.79 21.87
C ARG A 400 17.51 -6.40 21.59
N VAL A 401 18.55 -6.35 20.75
CA VAL A 401 19.10 -5.10 20.22
C VAL A 401 18.29 -4.69 18.99
N TYR A 402 17.77 -3.46 19.00
CA TYR A 402 16.97 -2.90 17.92
C TYR A 402 17.77 -1.92 17.08
N ASP A 403 17.48 -1.92 15.78
CA ASP A 403 18.03 -0.93 14.87
C ASP A 403 17.39 0.44 15.16
N SER A 404 18.19 1.51 15.03
CA SER A 404 17.74 2.88 15.24
C SER A 404 18.43 3.82 14.26
N ASN A 405 17.72 4.87 13.87
CA ASN A 405 18.21 5.91 12.98
C ASN A 405 17.75 7.31 13.46
N GLU A 406 18.10 8.34 12.69
CA GLU A 406 17.72 9.72 13.02
C GLU A 406 16.19 9.92 13.04
N ALA A 407 15.45 9.24 12.16
CA ALA A 407 13.99 9.29 12.13
C ALA A 407 13.36 8.72 13.42
N VAL A 408 13.84 7.57 13.89
CA VAL A 408 13.43 6.95 15.16
C VAL A 408 13.71 7.90 16.34
N THR A 409 14.90 8.49 16.37
CA THR A 409 15.32 9.42 17.43
C THR A 409 14.45 10.69 17.45
N ASN A 410 14.11 11.21 16.27
CA ASN A 410 13.23 12.37 16.11
C ASN A 410 11.77 12.05 16.49
N ALA A 411 11.29 10.84 16.21
CA ALA A 411 9.94 10.42 16.59
C ALA A 411 9.81 10.22 18.10
N LEU A 412 10.78 9.58 18.74
CA LEU A 412 10.80 9.36 20.19
C LEU A 412 11.02 10.64 21.00
N SER A 413 11.84 11.57 20.50
CA SER A 413 12.06 12.86 21.17
C SER A 413 10.83 13.77 21.16
N LYS A 414 9.95 13.64 20.16
CA LYS A 414 8.63 14.31 20.14
C LYS A 414 7.66 13.73 21.18
N GLN A 415 7.82 12.46 21.56
CA GLN A 415 7.04 11.82 22.62
C GLN A 415 7.53 12.15 24.04
N ALA A 416 8.79 12.56 24.20
CA ALA A 416 9.40 12.85 25.51
C ALA A 416 8.89 14.16 26.19
N LEU A 417 7.74 14.70 25.77
CA LEU A 417 6.99 15.71 26.50
C LEU A 417 5.58 15.16 26.75
N PRO A 418 5.39 14.44 27.86
CA PRO A 418 4.88 15.13 29.03
C PRO A 418 5.56 14.67 30.33
N ILE A 419 6.31 15.60 30.95
CA ILE A 419 6.40 15.99 32.39
C ILE A 419 7.69 16.77 32.58
#